data_AF-A0A0G4LKB9-F1
#
_entry.id   AF-A0A0G4LKB9-F1
#
_cell.length_a   1.000
_cell.length_b   1.000
_cell.length_c   1.000
_cell.angle_alpha   90.00
_cell.angle_beta   90.00
_cell.angle_gamma   90.00
#
_symmetry.space_group_name_H-M   'P 1'
#
loop_
_entity.id
_entity.type
_entity.pdbx_description
1 polymer ?
#
loop_
_entity_poly.entity_id
_entity_poly.type
_entity_poly.pdbx_seq_one_letter_code
_entity_poly.pdbx_strand_id
1 'polypeptide(L)'
;VVNLTKLKVENWKPVADVAPTLTLEDLDVCERVAIADPRVIEACREIGITDMAKVFIDAWAIGFDNRWGMERRLQQGIVYYRNSPNDNQYAHPLDFSVVVDTEREEVLAVDIRHVDGKRVPVPLREHNYLPEFVADTASRSA
;
A
#
# COMPACT_ATOMS: atom_id res chain seq x y z
N VAL A 1 -23.35 -20.70 8.52
CA VAL A 1 -23.05 -22.15 8.50
C VAL A 1 -23.88 -22.79 7.40
N VAL A 2 -23.24 -23.55 6.51
CA VAL A 2 -23.90 -24.22 5.39
C VAL A 2 -23.60 -25.72 5.42
N ASN A 3 -24.58 -26.53 5.03
CA ASN A 3 -24.46 -27.97 4.88
C ASN A 3 -24.41 -28.31 3.40
N LEU A 4 -23.23 -28.70 2.93
CA LEU A 4 -22.99 -28.98 1.51
C LEU A 4 -23.66 -30.28 1.05
N THR A 5 -23.78 -31.30 1.92
CA THR A 5 -24.44 -32.57 1.59
C THR A 5 -25.94 -32.39 1.37
N LYS A 6 -26.58 -31.57 2.20
CA LYS A 6 -28.02 -31.29 2.11
C LYS A 6 -28.34 -30.08 1.22
N LEU A 7 -27.32 -29.42 0.68
CA LEU A 7 -27.43 -28.17 -0.09
C LEU A 7 -28.31 -27.13 0.63
N LYS A 8 -28.10 -26.97 1.95
CA LYS A 8 -28.97 -26.15 2.81
C LYS A 8 -28.16 -25.19 3.68
N VAL A 9 -28.67 -23.97 3.85
CA VAL A 9 -28.20 -23.04 4.89
C VAL A 9 -28.77 -23.45 6.24
N GLU A 10 -27.90 -23.73 7.21
CA GLU A 10 -28.31 -24.18 8.56
C GLU A 10 -28.39 -23.02 9.56
N ASN A 11 -27.52 -22.02 9.41
CA ASN A 11 -27.51 -20.85 10.27
C ASN A 11 -27.01 -19.63 9.51
N TRP A 12 -27.74 -18.54 9.62
CA TRP A 12 -27.41 -17.23 9.08
C TRP A 12 -27.60 -16.19 10.18
N LYS A 13 -26.55 -15.47 10.53
CA LYS A 13 -26.56 -14.46 11.59
C LYS A 13 -25.80 -13.21 11.14
N PRO A 14 -26.45 -12.05 11.04
CA PRO A 14 -25.76 -10.78 10.89
C PRO A 14 -24.90 -10.49 12.11
N VAL A 15 -23.71 -9.92 11.88
CA VAL A 15 -22.81 -9.46 12.93
C VAL A 15 -22.50 -8.00 12.65
N ALA A 16 -22.79 -7.14 13.63
CA ALA A 16 -22.51 -5.70 13.57
C ALA A 16 -21.19 -5.39 14.29
N ASP A 17 -20.67 -4.18 14.08
CA ASP A 17 -19.48 -3.65 14.76
C ASP A 17 -18.22 -4.50 14.60
N VAL A 18 -18.04 -5.10 13.42
CA VAL A 18 -16.89 -5.95 13.06
C VAL A 18 -16.29 -5.53 11.72
N ALA A 19 -14.99 -5.76 11.56
CA ALA A 19 -14.27 -5.61 10.29
C ALA A 19 -13.80 -6.99 9.81
N PRO A 20 -14.37 -7.55 8.72
CA PRO A 20 -13.88 -8.78 8.13
C PRO A 20 -12.44 -8.65 7.63
N THR A 21 -11.71 -9.76 7.62
CA THR A 21 -10.36 -9.86 7.04
C THR A 21 -10.31 -9.24 5.65
N LEU A 22 -9.19 -8.60 5.34
CA LEU A 22 -8.92 -8.07 4.00
C LEU A 22 -8.78 -9.20 2.99
N THR A 23 -9.37 -9.03 1.81
CA THR A 23 -9.23 -9.95 0.69
C THR A 23 -8.20 -9.44 -0.30
N LEU A 24 -7.86 -10.24 -1.31
CA LEU A 24 -6.94 -9.80 -2.37
C LEU A 24 -7.53 -8.66 -3.19
N GLU A 25 -8.85 -8.65 -3.36
CA GLU A 25 -9.60 -7.60 -4.04
C GLU A 25 -9.52 -6.26 -3.28
N ASP A 26 -9.57 -6.28 -1.94
CA ASP A 26 -9.35 -5.07 -1.14
C ASP A 26 -7.95 -4.47 -1.42
N LEU A 27 -6.91 -5.32 -1.49
CA LEU A 27 -5.54 -4.88 -1.76
C LEU A 27 -5.40 -4.22 -3.14
N ASP A 28 -6.01 -4.83 -4.17
CA ASP A 28 -6.05 -4.29 -5.54
C ASP A 28 -6.77 -2.94 -5.59
N VAL A 29 -7.93 -2.82 -4.94
CA VAL A 29 -8.68 -1.57 -4.86
C VAL A 29 -7.82 -0.47 -4.24
N CYS A 30 -7.15 -0.75 -3.13
CA CYS A 30 -6.29 0.22 -2.44
C CYS A 30 -5.19 0.76 -3.38
N GLU A 31 -4.47 -0.12 -4.06
CA GLU A 31 -3.40 0.28 -4.98
C GLU A 31 -3.93 1.04 -6.20
N ARG A 32 -4.93 0.49 -6.88
CA ARG A 32 -5.52 1.08 -8.10
C ARG A 32 -6.09 2.48 -7.84
N VAL A 33 -6.83 2.65 -6.75
CA VAL A 33 -7.45 3.92 -6.39
C VAL A 33 -6.39 4.95 -6.02
N ALA A 34 -5.40 4.56 -5.21
CA ALA A 34 -4.42 5.51 -4.72
C ALA A 34 -3.39 5.92 -5.78
N ILE A 35 -2.96 5.04 -6.69
CA ILE A 35 -2.04 5.43 -7.80
C ILE A 35 -2.69 6.46 -8.74
N ALA A 36 -4.03 6.41 -8.89
CA ALA A 36 -4.78 7.34 -9.73
C ALA A 36 -5.16 8.66 -9.02
N ASP A 37 -4.96 8.77 -7.70
CA ASP A 37 -5.42 9.94 -6.95
C ASP A 37 -4.52 11.17 -7.20
N PRO A 38 -5.11 12.33 -7.58
CA PRO A 38 -4.33 13.54 -7.87
C PRO A 38 -3.44 14.02 -6.72
N ARG A 39 -3.83 13.79 -5.45
CA ARG A 39 -3.03 14.19 -4.28
C ARG A 39 -1.81 13.28 -4.11
N VAL A 40 -1.94 12.00 -4.46
CA VAL A 40 -0.82 11.05 -4.45
C VAL A 40 0.15 11.39 -5.57
N ILE A 41 -0.35 11.66 -6.78
CA ILE A 41 0.45 12.10 -7.92
C ILE A 41 1.23 13.38 -7.57
N GLU A 42 0.56 14.36 -6.95
CA GLU A 42 1.20 15.60 -6.51
C GLU A 42 2.27 15.35 -5.42
N ALA A 43 1.98 14.51 -4.43
CA ALA A 43 2.92 14.16 -3.38
C ALA A 43 4.20 13.48 -3.92
N CYS A 44 4.06 12.66 -4.98
CA CYS A 44 5.17 12.09 -5.73
C CYS A 44 5.93 13.16 -6.54
N ARG A 45 5.21 14.07 -7.22
CA ARG A 45 5.80 15.15 -8.02
C ARG A 45 6.69 16.07 -7.18
N GLU A 46 6.27 16.40 -5.96
CA GLU A 46 7.03 17.24 -5.02
C GLU A 46 8.39 16.66 -4.64
N ILE A 47 8.55 15.33 -4.68
CA ILE A 47 9.81 14.62 -4.41
C ILE A 47 10.51 14.16 -5.70
N GLY A 48 10.07 14.66 -6.86
CA GLY A 48 10.71 14.43 -8.16
C GLY A 48 10.28 13.17 -8.90
N ILE A 49 9.27 12.44 -8.40
CA ILE A 49 8.72 11.26 -9.08
C ILE A 49 7.58 11.72 -10.00
N THR A 50 7.74 11.50 -11.30
CA THR A 50 6.74 11.86 -12.32
C THR A 50 6.18 10.67 -13.07
N ASP A 51 6.87 9.53 -13.02
CA ASP A 51 6.44 8.27 -13.61
C ASP A 51 5.75 7.41 -12.54
N MET A 52 4.42 7.48 -12.50
CA MET A 52 3.62 6.73 -11.54
C MET A 52 3.66 5.21 -11.77
N ALA A 53 4.12 4.73 -12.94
CA ALA A 53 4.32 3.29 -13.17
C ALA A 53 5.46 2.71 -12.30
N LYS A 54 6.25 3.58 -11.67
CA LYS A 54 7.31 3.22 -10.72
C LYS A 54 6.87 3.34 -9.26
N VAL A 55 5.63 3.74 -9.00
CA VAL A 55 5.08 3.87 -7.65
C VAL A 55 4.23 2.65 -7.35
N PHE A 56 4.47 2.05 -6.19
CA PHE A 56 3.81 0.83 -5.73
C PHE A 56 3.21 1.07 -4.36
N ILE A 57 2.04 0.49 -4.12
CA ILE A 57 1.32 0.70 -2.85
C ILE A 57 1.12 -0.65 -2.18
N ASP A 58 1.78 -0.83 -1.04
CA ASP A 58 1.58 -2.00 -0.21
C ASP A 58 0.41 -1.73 0.75
N ALA A 59 -0.71 -2.41 0.52
CA ALA A 59 -1.95 -2.19 1.26
C ALA A 59 -1.97 -3.01 2.55
N TRP A 60 -2.00 -2.32 3.68
CA TRP A 60 -1.94 -2.89 5.03
C TRP A 60 -3.25 -2.67 5.78
N ALA A 61 -3.51 -3.55 6.75
CA ALA A 61 -4.57 -3.32 7.73
C ALA A 61 -4.23 -2.06 8.55
N ILE A 62 -5.15 -1.10 8.59
CA ILE A 62 -4.95 0.17 9.33
C ILE A 62 -5.15 0.02 10.85
N GLY A 63 -5.79 -1.06 11.29
CA GLY A 63 -6.26 -1.19 12.67
C GLY A 63 -7.45 -0.28 12.93
N PHE A 64 -7.28 0.73 13.78
CA PHE A 64 -8.33 1.69 14.12
C PHE A 64 -7.85 3.12 13.88
N ASP A 65 -8.57 3.87 13.06
CA ASP A 65 -8.30 5.28 12.79
C ASP A 65 -9.41 6.16 13.39
N ASN A 66 -9.05 6.99 14.37
CA ASN A 66 -9.99 7.86 15.08
C ASN A 66 -10.70 8.87 14.16
N ARG A 67 -10.15 9.16 12.96
CA ARG A 67 -10.74 10.12 12.01
C ARG A 67 -12.08 9.62 11.45
N TRP A 68 -12.29 8.31 11.38
CA TRP A 68 -13.50 7.70 10.80
C TRP A 68 -14.11 6.56 11.62
N GLY A 69 -13.44 6.09 12.67
CA GLY A 69 -13.95 5.04 13.54
C GLY A 69 -14.24 3.74 12.80
N MET A 70 -15.42 3.16 13.02
CA MET A 70 -15.88 1.91 12.39
C MET A 70 -16.88 2.13 11.25
N GLU A 71 -17.12 3.37 10.84
CA GLU A 71 -18.15 3.68 9.83
C GLU A 71 -17.72 3.34 8.39
N ARG A 72 -16.43 3.03 8.19
CA ARG A 72 -15.80 2.83 6.88
C ARG A 72 -14.92 1.58 6.87
N ARG A 73 -14.78 0.97 5.68
CA ARG A 73 -13.85 -0.14 5.46
C ARG A 73 -12.50 0.43 5.01
N LEU A 74 -11.59 0.57 5.97
CA LEU A 74 -10.35 1.30 5.75
C LEU A 74 -9.13 0.39 5.54
N GLN A 75 -8.26 0.81 4.64
CA GLN A 75 -6.89 0.32 4.52
C GLN A 75 -5.89 1.47 4.53
N GLN A 76 -4.67 1.17 4.98
CA GLN A 76 -3.53 2.07 4.86
C GLN A 76 -2.61 1.55 3.75
N GLY A 77 -2.33 2.38 2.74
CA GLY A 77 -1.33 2.10 1.73
C GLY A 77 0.02 2.69 2.13
N ILE A 78 1.05 1.87 2.20
CA ILE A 78 2.44 2.32 2.35
C ILE A 78 3.05 2.44 0.95
N VAL A 79 3.62 3.60 0.65
CA VAL A 79 4.00 3.92 -0.73
C VAL A 79 5.50 3.72 -0.94
N TYR A 80 5.85 3.06 -2.03
CA TYR A 80 7.22 2.70 -2.40
C TYR A 80 7.52 3.11 -3.85
N TYR A 81 8.80 3.25 -4.15
CA TYR A 81 9.30 3.40 -5.51
C TYR A 81 9.99 2.12 -6.00
N ARG A 82 10.00 1.87 -7.31
CA ARG A 82 10.81 0.82 -7.96
C ARG A 82 11.54 1.37 -9.17
N ASN A 83 12.85 1.18 -9.22
CA ASN A 83 13.66 1.62 -10.35
C ASN A 83 13.44 0.74 -11.60
N SER A 84 13.13 -0.54 -11.40
CA SER A 84 12.83 -1.50 -12.46
C SER A 84 11.76 -2.53 -12.02
N PRO A 85 11.16 -3.31 -12.95
CA PRO A 85 10.19 -4.34 -12.60
C PRO A 85 10.68 -5.44 -11.66
N ASN A 86 12.00 -5.62 -11.52
CA ASN A 86 12.63 -6.63 -10.66
C ASN A 86 13.28 -6.01 -9.42
N ASP A 87 13.17 -4.69 -9.24
CA ASP A 87 13.78 -3.98 -8.14
C ASP A 87 13.02 -4.23 -6.82
N ASN A 88 13.75 -4.23 -5.71
CA ASN A 88 13.20 -4.38 -4.37
C ASN A 88 12.57 -3.07 -3.90
N GLN A 89 11.25 -2.95 -4.05
CA GLN A 89 10.50 -1.74 -3.68
C GLN A 89 10.71 -1.31 -2.22
N TYR A 90 10.93 -2.27 -1.31
CA TYR A 90 11.12 -2.01 0.11
C TYR A 90 12.45 -1.28 0.41
N ALA A 91 13.37 -1.21 -0.55
CA ALA A 91 14.57 -0.38 -0.47
C ALA A 91 14.29 1.12 -0.66
N HIS A 92 13.11 1.47 -1.18
CA HIS A 92 12.77 2.83 -1.62
C HIS A 92 11.42 3.31 -1.04
N PRO A 93 11.25 3.34 0.30
CA PRO A 93 10.02 3.87 0.91
C PRO A 93 9.88 5.37 0.59
N LEU A 94 8.67 5.78 0.22
CA LEU A 94 8.31 7.19 0.15
C LEU A 94 7.93 7.71 1.53
N ASP A 95 7.95 9.02 1.70
CA ASP A 95 7.77 9.68 2.99
C ASP A 95 6.30 9.96 3.32
N PHE A 96 5.37 9.21 2.72
CA PHE A 96 3.94 9.35 2.98
C PHE A 96 3.22 8.00 2.91
N SER A 97 2.05 7.96 3.54
CA SER A 97 1.09 6.87 3.41
C SER A 97 -0.26 7.41 2.93
N VAL A 98 -1.14 6.51 2.51
CA VAL A 98 -2.50 6.84 2.12
C VAL A 98 -3.49 6.10 3.00
N VAL A 99 -4.66 6.68 3.22
CA VAL A 99 -5.81 5.97 3.81
C VAL A 99 -6.91 5.89 2.76
N VAL A 100 -7.40 4.69 2.50
CA VAL A 100 -8.39 4.40 1.46
C VAL A 100 -9.61 3.75 2.07
N ASP A 101 -10.80 4.22 1.66
CA ASP A 101 -12.07 3.53 1.85
C ASP A 101 -12.25 2.55 0.69
N THR A 102 -12.11 1.24 0.94
CA THR A 102 -12.11 0.24 -0.14
C THR A 102 -13.49 -0.06 -0.69
N GLU A 103 -14.55 0.14 0.10
CA GLU A 103 -15.93 -0.04 -0.37
C GLU A 103 -16.39 1.13 -1.23
N ARG A 104 -15.92 2.35 -0.90
CA ARG A 104 -16.24 3.57 -1.65
C ARG A 104 -15.23 3.90 -2.75
N GLU A 105 -14.14 3.14 -2.81
CA GLU A 105 -13.02 3.37 -3.73
C GLU A 105 -12.49 4.82 -3.68
N GLU A 106 -12.28 5.32 -2.46
CA GLU A 106 -11.93 6.74 -2.22
C GLU A 106 -10.66 6.85 -1.38
N VAL A 107 -9.67 7.64 -1.83
CA VAL A 107 -8.57 8.07 -0.96
C VAL A 107 -9.09 9.13 0.02
N LEU A 108 -9.01 8.86 1.31
CA LEU A 108 -9.47 9.78 2.36
C LEU A 108 -8.35 10.71 2.84
N ALA A 109 -7.12 10.21 2.87
CA ALA A 109 -5.97 10.99 3.31
C ALA A 109 -4.68 10.59 2.57
N VAL A 110 -3.80 11.57 2.44
CA VAL A 110 -2.40 11.41 2.03
C VAL A 110 -1.56 12.02 3.15
N ASP A 111 -1.02 11.16 4.01
CA ASP A 111 -0.37 11.54 5.26
C ASP A 111 1.14 11.66 5.04
N ILE A 112 1.63 12.87 4.78
CA ILE A 112 3.04 13.17 4.48
C ILE A 112 3.84 13.43 5.75
N ARG A 113 4.91 12.66 5.95
CA ARG A 113 5.83 12.80 7.08
C ARG A 113 6.94 13.80 6.78
N HIS A 114 7.09 14.78 7.66
CA HIS A 114 8.18 15.75 7.61
C HIS A 114 9.19 15.50 8.74
N VAL A 115 10.47 15.70 8.45
CA VAL A 115 11.57 15.72 9.42
C VAL A 115 12.20 17.11 9.35
N ASP A 116 12.24 17.82 10.48
CA ASP A 116 12.70 19.21 10.57
C ASP A 116 12.02 20.17 9.56
N GLY A 117 10.71 19.96 9.36
CA GLY A 117 9.89 20.76 8.45
C GLY A 117 10.13 20.50 6.96
N LYS A 118 10.87 19.43 6.61
CA LYS A 118 11.19 19.07 5.23
C LYS A 118 10.75 17.64 4.91
N ARG A 119 10.47 17.41 3.64
CA ARG A 119 10.28 16.07 3.05
C ARG A 119 11.57 15.26 3.15
N VAL A 120 11.45 13.95 3.28
CA VAL A 120 12.61 13.05 3.33
C VAL A 120 12.93 12.58 1.91
N PRO A 121 14.19 12.64 1.47
CA PRO A 121 14.56 12.16 0.14
C PRO A 121 14.32 10.66 0.04
N VAL A 122 13.86 10.21 -1.12
CA VAL A 122 13.71 8.78 -1.43
C VAL A 122 15.10 8.13 -1.39
N PRO A 123 15.33 7.07 -0.60
CA PRO A 123 16.56 6.31 -0.69
C PRO A 123 16.60 5.66 -2.08
N LEU A 124 17.56 6.01 -2.95
CA LEU A 124 17.62 5.49 -4.33
C LEU A 124 18.64 4.35 -4.51
N ARG A 125 19.37 3.99 -3.44
CA ARG A 125 20.33 2.88 -3.50
C ARG A 125 19.57 1.55 -3.57
N GLU A 126 19.82 0.79 -4.61
CA GLU A 126 19.22 -0.54 -4.79
C GLU A 126 19.76 -1.53 -3.75
N HIS A 127 18.85 -2.32 -3.17
CA HIS A 127 19.14 -3.39 -2.21
C HIS A 127 18.42 -4.67 -2.64
N ASN A 128 18.75 -5.14 -3.84
CA ASN A 128 18.17 -6.33 -4.47
C ASN A 128 18.72 -7.61 -3.85
N TYR A 129 17.83 -8.58 -3.63
CA TYR A 129 18.14 -9.86 -2.95
C TYR A 129 18.10 -11.08 -3.86
N LEU A 130 17.69 -10.93 -5.12
CA LEU A 130 17.74 -12.04 -6.09
C LEU A 130 19.20 -12.32 -6.50
N PRO A 131 19.60 -13.61 -6.67
CA PRO A 131 20.99 -13.98 -6.93
C PRO A 131 21.66 -13.23 -8.09
N GLU A 132 20.93 -12.99 -9.18
CA GLU A 132 21.40 -12.27 -10.37
C GLU A 132 21.83 -10.83 -10.09
N PHE A 133 21.32 -10.19 -9.03
CA PHE A 133 21.67 -8.81 -8.65
C PHE A 133 22.71 -8.74 -7.54
N VAL A 134 23.01 -9.86 -6.88
CA VAL A 134 23.95 -9.91 -5.74
C VAL A 134 25.35 -10.37 -6.19
N ALA A 135 25.41 -11.28 -7.16
CA ALA A 135 26.65 -11.98 -7.55
C ALA A 135 27.80 -11.07 -8.04
N ASP A 136 27.54 -9.84 -8.47
CA ASP A 136 28.55 -8.94 -9.05
C ASP A 136 29.18 -7.95 -8.04
N THR A 137 28.79 -7.99 -6.76
CA THR A 137 29.40 -7.13 -5.71
C THR A 137 30.61 -7.76 -5.02
N ALA A 138 30.80 -9.07 -5.12
CA ALA A 138 31.92 -9.78 -4.47
C ALA A 138 33.22 -9.81 -5.30
N SER A 139 33.17 -9.46 -6.60
CA SER A 139 34.31 -9.55 -7.53
C SER A 139 35.04 -8.23 -7.77
N ARG A 140 34.54 -7.10 -7.26
CA ARG A 140 35.08 -5.75 -7.53
C ARG A 140 35.93 -5.14 -6.41
N SER A 141 36.29 -5.92 -5.40
CA SER A 141 37.13 -5.51 -4.28
C SER A 141 38.25 -6.50 -3.98
N ALA A 142 39.05 -6.81 -5.01
CA ALA A 142 40.35 -7.47 -4.89
C ALA A 142 41.40 -6.70 -5.72
#